data_AF-A0A959M4J0-F1
#
_entry.id   AF-A0A959M4J0-F1
#
_cell.length_a   1.000
_cell.length_b   1.000
_cell.length_c   1.000
_cell.angle_alpha   90.00
_cell.angle_beta   90.00
_cell.angle_gamma   90.00
#
_symmetry.space_group_name_H-M   'P 1'
#
loop_
_entity.id
_entity.type
_entity.pdbx_description
1 polymer ?
#
loop_
_entity_poly.entity_id
_entity_poly.type
_entity_poly.pdbx_seq_one_letter_code
_entity_poly.pdbx_strand_id
1 'polypeptide(L)'
;MKNLILITLGVVLASSCHKALSNMDDYFPVVNTLSATIQADGTMLIVGELESEGAAGIEYLGFCCGTMNEPEMLDRQLIAETFDGQYFSAVYSGFDPDSVYNFRSWATNGFGYVYGNVLSADNIIAAPVSPPCSLVLNKCDIGGGQPSANYYTVSAPANNFNTWEIIATTATGPVVKFIFGPELSTGVYTTVGHDSPGQGQVFVSFYSGFITGSLKAGSSVYVNTIESGVYDISVCDAPWDYNSATFYFNSRLKSPF
;
A
#
# COMPACT_ATOMS: atom_id res chain seq x y z
N MET A 1 30.98 74.31 22.49
CA MET A 1 30.76 73.80 21.13
C MET A 1 30.38 72.33 21.22
N LYS A 2 29.21 71.98 20.67
CA LYS A 2 28.77 70.65 20.17
C LYS A 2 28.71 69.49 21.17
N ASN A 3 27.72 68.62 21.20
CA ASN A 3 26.40 68.55 20.58
C ASN A 3 25.65 67.48 21.37
N LEU A 4 24.43 67.80 21.79
CA LEU A 4 23.43 66.87 22.29
C LEU A 4 23.07 65.91 21.13
N ILE A 5 23.25 64.60 21.30
CA ILE A 5 22.70 63.61 20.36
C ILE A 5 21.67 62.78 21.13
N LEU A 6 20.41 63.22 21.04
CA LEU A 6 19.24 62.40 21.36
C LEU A 6 19.10 61.36 20.24
N ILE A 7 19.32 60.08 20.56
CA ILE A 7 18.97 58.98 19.68
C ILE A 7 17.52 58.59 20.00
N THR A 8 16.58 59.14 19.24
CA THR A 8 15.18 58.72 19.29
C THR A 8 15.05 57.32 18.69
N LEU A 9 14.82 56.32 19.53
CA LEU A 9 14.46 54.96 19.14
C LEU A 9 13.01 54.99 18.62
N GLY A 10 12.85 55.19 17.32
CA GLY A 10 11.55 55.10 16.65
C GLY A 10 11.11 53.64 16.55
N VAL A 11 10.24 53.21 17.46
CA VAL A 11 9.53 51.94 17.33
C VAL A 11 8.46 52.13 16.25
N VAL A 12 8.73 51.61 15.05
CA VAL A 12 7.73 51.51 13.97
C VAL A 12 6.81 50.34 14.32
N LEU A 13 5.69 50.65 14.98
CA LEU A 13 4.55 49.73 15.05
C LEU A 13 3.87 49.74 13.68
N ALA A 14 4.31 48.85 12.79
CA ALA A 14 3.53 48.52 11.61
C ALA A 14 2.31 47.72 12.08
N SER A 15 1.25 48.41 12.49
CA SER A 15 -0.06 47.81 12.66
C SER A 15 -0.54 47.39 11.26
N SER A 16 -0.28 46.12 10.90
CA SER A 16 -0.96 45.43 9.81
C SER A 16 -2.44 45.31 10.17
N CYS A 17 -3.17 46.42 10.04
CA CYS A 17 -4.61 46.43 10.10
C CYS A 17 -5.08 45.98 8.72
N HIS A 18 -5.17 44.67 8.49
CA HIS A 18 -5.85 44.15 7.32
C HIS A 18 -7.29 44.63 7.39
N LYS A 19 -7.79 45.22 6.30
CA LYS A 19 -9.23 45.55 6.21
C LYS A 19 -10.00 44.26 6.44
N ALA A 20 -10.95 44.29 7.37
CA ALA A 20 -11.86 43.17 7.57
C ALA A 20 -12.57 42.87 6.24
N LEU A 21 -12.55 41.61 5.82
CA LEU A 21 -13.30 41.15 4.66
C LEU A 21 -14.79 41.29 4.93
N SER A 22 -15.54 41.57 3.86
CA SER A 22 -16.99 41.82 3.94
C SER A 22 -17.80 40.56 4.17
N ASN A 23 -17.30 39.40 3.73
CA ASN A 23 -17.93 38.10 3.97
C ASN A 23 -17.06 37.27 4.93
N MET A 24 -17.71 36.55 5.84
CA MET A 24 -17.05 35.66 6.79
C MET A 24 -16.41 34.47 6.08
N ASP A 25 -17.02 33.98 5.00
CA ASP A 25 -16.51 32.82 4.27
C ASP A 25 -15.15 33.09 3.60
N ASP A 26 -14.86 34.35 3.25
CA ASP A 26 -13.60 34.75 2.61
C ASP A 26 -12.38 34.62 3.54
N TYR A 27 -12.60 34.44 4.85
CA TYR A 27 -11.51 34.20 5.80
C TYR A 27 -10.99 32.77 5.74
N PHE A 28 -11.83 31.82 5.37
CA PHE A 28 -11.50 30.41 5.36
C PHE A 28 -10.92 29.98 4.02
N PRO A 29 -10.16 28.87 3.97
CA PRO A 29 -9.74 28.29 2.71
C PRO A 29 -10.93 27.84 1.86
N VAL A 30 -10.70 27.64 0.57
CA VAL A 30 -11.63 26.95 -0.34
C VAL A 30 -10.89 25.76 -0.94
N VAL A 31 -11.43 24.56 -0.71
CA VAL A 31 -10.79 23.30 -1.07
C VAL A 31 -11.78 22.35 -1.71
N ASN A 32 -11.34 21.61 -2.73
CA ASN A 32 -12.15 20.60 -3.41
C ASN A 32 -11.47 19.25 -3.41
N THR A 33 -12.26 18.18 -3.30
CA THR A 33 -11.81 16.82 -3.55
C THR A 33 -12.03 16.52 -5.02
N LEU A 34 -10.96 16.53 -5.81
CA LEU A 34 -11.05 16.44 -7.27
C LEU A 34 -11.25 15.02 -7.77
N SER A 35 -10.47 14.07 -7.28
CA SER A 35 -10.54 12.70 -7.73
C SER A 35 -10.16 11.70 -6.65
N ALA A 36 -10.81 10.55 -6.68
CA ALA A 36 -10.42 9.33 -5.97
C ALA A 36 -10.20 8.24 -7.02
N THR A 37 -8.97 7.73 -7.15
CA THR A 37 -8.59 6.76 -8.19
C THR A 37 -7.92 5.54 -7.59
N ILE A 38 -8.56 4.39 -7.75
CA ILE A 38 -8.02 3.08 -7.37
C ILE A 38 -6.78 2.79 -8.23
N GLN A 39 -5.69 2.44 -7.57
CA GLN A 39 -4.42 2.04 -8.18
C GLN A 39 -4.38 0.52 -8.38
N ALA A 40 -3.46 0.06 -9.24
CA ALA A 40 -3.36 -1.36 -9.58
C ALA A 40 -3.01 -2.26 -8.37
N ASP A 41 -2.36 -1.70 -7.35
CA ASP A 41 -1.99 -2.37 -6.10
C ASP A 41 -3.09 -2.31 -5.02
N GLY A 42 -4.28 -1.80 -5.35
CA GLY A 42 -5.40 -1.69 -4.43
C GLY A 42 -5.29 -0.52 -3.44
N THR A 43 -4.33 0.37 -3.65
CA THR A 43 -4.30 1.66 -2.97
C THR A 43 -5.24 2.66 -3.66
N MET A 44 -5.53 3.77 -2.99
CA MET A 44 -6.39 4.84 -3.49
C MET A 44 -5.61 6.15 -3.53
N LEU A 45 -5.39 6.67 -4.72
CA LEU A 45 -4.85 8.01 -4.90
C LEU A 45 -5.98 9.04 -4.80
N ILE A 46 -5.86 9.97 -3.88
CA ILE A 46 -6.76 11.12 -3.77
C ILE A 46 -6.02 12.37 -4.24
N VAL A 47 -6.69 13.17 -5.06
CA VAL A 47 -6.22 14.50 -5.48
C VAL A 47 -7.22 15.55 -5.01
N GLY A 48 -6.70 16.60 -4.41
CA GLY A 48 -7.44 17.78 -3.99
C GLY A 48 -6.91 19.04 -4.66
N GLU A 49 -7.73 20.08 -4.65
CA GLU A 49 -7.40 21.41 -5.14
C GLU A 49 -7.68 22.44 -4.06
N LEU A 50 -6.72 23.33 -3.85
CA LEU A 50 -6.85 24.52 -3.05
C LEU A 50 -7.16 25.70 -3.99
N GLU A 51 -8.42 26.11 -4.03
CA GLU A 51 -8.85 27.26 -4.86
C GLU A 51 -8.45 28.60 -4.24
N SER A 52 -8.42 28.66 -2.90
CA SER A 52 -8.07 29.87 -2.15
C SER A 52 -7.54 29.52 -0.77
N GLU A 53 -6.53 30.25 -0.31
CA GLU A 53 -6.04 30.17 1.07
C GLU A 53 -6.98 30.92 2.06
N GLY A 54 -7.88 31.76 1.55
CA GLY A 54 -8.65 32.70 2.35
C GLY A 54 -7.81 33.91 2.79
N ALA A 55 -7.99 34.34 4.04
CA ALA A 55 -7.33 35.54 4.58
C ALA A 55 -5.95 35.31 5.20
N ALA A 56 -5.50 34.05 5.31
CA ALA A 56 -4.21 33.66 5.84
C ALA A 56 -3.67 32.46 5.06
N GLY A 57 -2.34 32.32 4.99
CA GLY A 57 -1.71 31.17 4.37
C GLY A 57 -2.13 29.85 5.03
N ILE A 58 -2.11 28.77 4.25
CA ILE A 58 -2.45 27.43 4.74
C ILE A 58 -1.43 26.95 5.78
N GLU A 59 -1.92 26.45 6.90
CA GLU A 59 -1.12 25.80 7.93
C GLU A 59 -0.98 24.30 7.64
N TYR A 60 -2.11 23.63 7.35
CA TYR A 60 -2.15 22.22 6.94
C TYR A 60 -3.29 21.96 5.97
N LEU A 61 -3.09 20.99 5.10
CA LEU A 61 -4.13 20.46 4.23
C LEU A 61 -3.90 18.96 4.01
N GLY A 62 -4.94 18.26 3.62
CA GLY A 62 -4.87 16.82 3.43
C GLY A 62 -6.25 16.23 3.17
N PHE A 63 -6.40 14.98 3.57
CA PHE A 63 -7.61 14.20 3.36
C PHE A 63 -8.02 13.47 4.63
N CYS A 64 -9.29 13.12 4.69
CA CYS A 64 -9.86 12.14 5.62
C CYS A 64 -10.70 11.14 4.84
N CYS A 65 -10.86 9.95 5.40
CA CYS A 65 -11.69 8.92 4.80
C CYS A 65 -12.37 8.01 5.83
N GLY A 66 -13.45 7.35 5.42
CA GLY A 66 -14.16 6.41 6.27
C GLY A 66 -15.35 5.79 5.58
N THR A 67 -16.03 4.87 6.26
CA THR A 67 -17.27 4.22 5.76
C THR A 67 -18.53 5.06 6.03
N MET A 68 -18.41 6.12 6.84
CA MET A 68 -19.46 7.10 7.06
C MET A 68 -19.58 8.05 5.84
N ASN A 69 -20.78 8.54 5.56
CA ASN A 69 -21.07 9.39 4.39
C ASN A 69 -20.26 10.68 4.37
N GLU A 70 -19.98 11.26 5.53
CA GLU A 70 -19.21 12.49 5.69
C GLU A 70 -18.09 12.26 6.70
N PRO A 71 -16.92 11.75 6.27
CA PRO A 71 -15.79 11.61 7.18
C PRO A 71 -15.31 12.98 7.66
N GLU A 72 -14.92 13.05 8.93
CA GLU A 72 -14.36 14.24 9.58
C GLU A 72 -12.83 14.22 9.51
N MET A 73 -12.20 15.37 9.74
CA MET A 73 -10.76 15.57 9.55
C MET A 73 -9.90 14.57 10.31
N LEU A 74 -10.36 14.12 11.48
CA LEU A 74 -9.65 13.16 12.33
C LEU A 74 -9.93 11.71 11.95
N ASP A 75 -10.88 11.45 11.05
CA ASP A 75 -11.18 10.11 10.55
C ASP A 75 -10.11 9.67 9.56
N ARG A 76 -9.29 8.72 10.00
CA ARG A 76 -8.22 8.09 9.20
C ARG A 76 -7.46 9.14 8.38
N GLN A 77 -7.00 10.18 9.05
CA GLN A 77 -6.41 11.37 8.44
C GLN A 77 -5.11 11.06 7.70
N LEU A 78 -4.92 11.70 6.54
CA LEU A 78 -3.62 11.85 5.89
C LEU A 78 -3.34 13.33 5.61
N ILE A 79 -2.16 13.80 6.01
CA ILE A 79 -1.60 15.07 5.51
C ILE A 79 -1.19 14.86 4.05
N ALA A 80 -1.35 15.88 3.21
CA ALA A 80 -0.92 15.78 1.82
C ALA A 80 0.57 15.40 1.71
N GLU A 81 0.86 14.41 0.86
CA GLU A 81 2.20 13.95 0.55
C GLU A 81 2.89 14.88 -0.44
N THR A 82 2.09 15.48 -1.33
CA THR A 82 2.55 16.47 -2.30
C THR A 82 1.64 17.69 -2.28
N PHE A 83 2.22 18.88 -2.51
CA PHE A 83 1.47 20.12 -2.70
C PHE A 83 2.30 21.07 -3.56
N ASP A 84 1.74 21.54 -4.68
CA ASP A 84 2.43 22.42 -5.64
C ASP A 84 1.99 23.90 -5.57
N GLY A 85 1.16 24.24 -4.58
CA GLY A 85 0.54 25.56 -4.41
C GLY A 85 -0.92 25.62 -4.86
N GLN A 86 -1.38 24.66 -5.68
CA GLN A 86 -2.78 24.54 -6.09
C GLN A 86 -3.31 23.13 -5.88
N TYR A 87 -2.58 22.12 -6.34
CA TYR A 87 -2.98 20.72 -6.25
C TYR A 87 -2.18 19.99 -5.19
N PHE A 88 -2.86 19.07 -4.50
CA PHE A 88 -2.24 18.20 -3.51
C PHE A 88 -2.79 16.79 -3.61
N SER A 89 -2.00 15.83 -3.13
CA SER A 89 -2.39 14.42 -3.18
C SER A 89 -1.88 13.63 -1.98
N ALA A 90 -2.54 12.49 -1.74
CA ALA A 90 -2.10 11.47 -0.80
C ALA A 90 -2.61 10.09 -1.26
N VAL A 91 -1.95 9.04 -0.81
CA VAL A 91 -2.33 7.65 -1.09
C VAL A 91 -2.83 6.95 0.17
N TYR A 92 -4.04 6.41 0.10
CA TYR A 92 -4.58 5.51 1.13
C TYR A 92 -4.31 4.05 0.77
N SER A 93 -4.03 3.24 1.78
CA SER A 93 -3.88 1.78 1.70
C SER A 93 -4.62 1.09 2.83
N GLY A 94 -4.78 -0.23 2.78
CA GLY A 94 -5.42 -1.02 3.84
C GLY A 94 -6.94 -0.90 3.82
N PHE A 95 -7.56 -1.13 2.67
CA PHE A 95 -9.00 -1.14 2.52
C PHE A 95 -9.57 -2.53 2.75
N ASP A 96 -10.71 -2.58 3.44
CA ASP A 96 -11.47 -3.81 3.56
C ASP A 96 -12.18 -4.13 2.24
N PRO A 97 -12.11 -5.38 1.75
CA PRO A 97 -12.91 -5.81 0.61
C PRO A 97 -14.40 -5.56 0.84
N ASP A 98 -15.14 -5.38 -0.26
CA ASP A 98 -16.60 -5.20 -0.27
C ASP A 98 -17.14 -4.02 0.55
N SER A 99 -16.27 -3.07 0.92
CA SER A 99 -16.64 -1.87 1.66
C SER A 99 -16.68 -0.63 0.76
N VAL A 100 -17.61 0.28 1.04
CA VAL A 100 -17.66 1.60 0.42
C VAL A 100 -16.92 2.59 1.31
N TYR A 101 -15.98 3.31 0.73
CA TYR A 101 -15.24 4.38 1.40
C TYR A 101 -15.57 5.74 0.81
N ASN A 102 -15.75 6.72 1.69
CA ASN A 102 -15.92 8.13 1.36
C ASN A 102 -14.62 8.87 1.66
N PHE A 103 -14.23 9.78 0.77
CA PHE A 103 -13.00 10.55 0.82
C PHE A 103 -13.34 12.03 0.76
N ARG A 104 -12.65 12.81 1.59
CA ARG A 104 -12.87 14.25 1.68
C ARG A 104 -11.55 14.96 1.91
N SER A 105 -11.28 15.99 1.13
CA SER A 105 -10.19 16.92 1.38
C SER A 105 -10.53 17.86 2.53
N TRP A 106 -9.51 18.37 3.20
CA TRP A 106 -9.64 19.43 4.21
C TRP A 106 -8.43 20.35 4.16
N ALA A 107 -8.62 21.60 4.59
CA ALA A 107 -7.57 22.59 4.71
C ALA A 107 -7.82 23.48 5.92
N THR A 108 -6.77 23.94 6.58
CA THR A 108 -6.82 24.85 7.73
C THR A 108 -5.86 26.03 7.55
N ASN A 109 -6.32 27.21 7.94
CA ASN A 109 -5.52 28.41 8.08
C ASN A 109 -5.72 29.01 9.48
N GLY A 110 -5.09 30.16 9.76
CA GLY A 110 -5.18 30.81 11.07
C GLY A 110 -6.59 31.28 11.50
N PHE A 111 -7.59 31.19 10.63
CA PHE A 111 -8.99 31.51 10.93
C PHE A 111 -9.87 30.28 11.15
N GLY A 112 -9.46 29.10 10.67
CA GLY A 112 -10.09 27.81 10.93
C GLY A 112 -9.92 26.83 9.78
N TYR A 113 -10.80 25.82 9.74
CA TYR A 113 -10.72 24.72 8.78
C TYR A 113 -12.00 24.57 7.96
N VAL A 114 -11.84 24.01 6.76
CA VAL A 114 -12.92 23.66 5.85
C VAL A 114 -12.71 22.28 5.27
N TYR A 115 -13.76 21.76 4.68
CA TYR A 115 -13.72 20.51 3.94
C TYR A 115 -14.17 20.72 2.50
N GLY A 116 -13.66 19.88 1.60
CA GLY A 116 -14.17 19.79 0.24
C GLY A 116 -15.41 18.92 0.12
N ASN A 117 -15.83 18.70 -1.12
CA ASN A 117 -16.87 17.75 -1.49
C ASN A 117 -16.45 16.31 -1.17
N VAL A 118 -17.42 15.42 -1.02
CA VAL A 118 -17.19 13.99 -0.79
C VAL A 118 -17.12 13.25 -2.13
N LEU A 119 -16.16 12.33 -2.25
CA LEU A 119 -16.13 11.32 -3.30
C LEU A 119 -16.21 9.93 -2.67
N SER A 120 -16.94 9.02 -3.31
CA SER A 120 -17.10 7.64 -2.84
C SER A 120 -16.45 6.67 -3.81
N ALA A 121 -15.85 5.61 -3.28
CA ALA A 121 -15.39 4.48 -4.05
C ALA A 121 -15.68 3.17 -3.32
N ASP A 122 -15.99 2.13 -4.08
CA ASP A 122 -16.12 0.76 -3.63
C ASP A 122 -15.11 -0.12 -4.37
N ASN A 123 -15.09 -1.42 -4.03
CA ASN A 123 -14.25 -2.41 -4.70
C ASN A 123 -12.78 -1.96 -4.82
N ILE A 124 -12.25 -1.35 -3.75
CA ILE A 124 -10.87 -0.86 -3.68
C ILE A 124 -9.96 -2.06 -3.42
N ILE A 125 -9.71 -2.82 -4.48
CA ILE A 125 -8.92 -4.04 -4.45
C ILE A 125 -7.82 -3.98 -5.51
N ALA A 126 -6.71 -4.67 -5.22
CA ALA A 126 -5.64 -4.83 -6.19
C ALA A 126 -6.10 -5.63 -7.41
N ALA A 127 -5.65 -5.21 -8.59
CA ALA A 127 -5.96 -5.89 -9.84
C ALA A 127 -5.28 -7.27 -9.87
N PRO A 128 -5.94 -8.32 -10.40
CA PRO A 128 -5.32 -9.63 -10.53
C PRO A 128 -4.03 -9.59 -11.34
N VAL A 129 -3.00 -10.29 -10.85
CA VAL A 129 -1.70 -10.42 -11.49
C VAL A 129 -1.62 -11.71 -12.31
N SER A 130 -0.98 -11.66 -13.47
CA SER A 130 -0.83 -12.82 -14.35
C SER A 130 0.62 -13.32 -14.37
N PRO A 131 0.87 -14.61 -14.07
CA PRO A 131 2.20 -15.18 -14.23
C PRO A 131 2.58 -15.33 -15.73
N PRO A 132 3.87 -15.25 -16.09
CA PRO A 132 4.32 -15.34 -17.49
C PRO A 132 4.26 -16.76 -18.06
N CYS A 133 3.95 -17.76 -17.23
CA CYS A 133 3.91 -19.17 -17.61
C CYS A 133 2.53 -19.79 -17.33
N SER A 134 2.19 -20.85 -18.07
CA SER A 134 0.95 -21.60 -17.88
C SER A 134 1.19 -22.82 -16.98
N LEU A 135 0.72 -22.75 -15.73
CA LEU A 135 0.90 -23.80 -14.74
C LEU A 135 -0.41 -24.54 -14.45
N VAL A 136 -0.28 -25.85 -14.23
CA VAL A 136 -1.37 -26.71 -13.76
C VAL A 136 -1.59 -26.45 -12.27
N LEU A 137 -2.85 -26.23 -11.87
CA LEU A 137 -3.21 -25.98 -10.48
C LEU A 137 -2.85 -27.18 -9.58
N ASN A 138 -2.42 -26.86 -8.36
CA ASN A 138 -2.03 -27.80 -7.30
C ASN A 138 -0.91 -28.75 -7.69
N LYS A 139 0.10 -28.21 -8.35
CA LYS A 139 1.24 -28.96 -8.86
C LYS A 139 2.56 -28.26 -8.54
N CYS A 140 3.58 -29.06 -8.27
CA CYS A 140 4.95 -28.64 -7.99
C CYS A 140 5.92 -29.35 -8.91
N ASP A 141 6.88 -28.62 -9.44
CA ASP A 141 8.06 -29.14 -10.13
C ASP A 141 9.28 -28.41 -9.57
N ILE A 142 10.18 -29.16 -8.92
CA ILE A 142 11.44 -28.61 -8.39
C ILE A 142 12.55 -28.60 -9.46
N GLY A 143 12.28 -29.07 -10.67
CA GLY A 143 13.24 -29.19 -11.76
C GLY A 143 14.16 -30.41 -11.62
N GLY A 144 15.25 -30.40 -12.39
CA GLY A 144 16.26 -31.48 -12.35
C GLY A 144 15.84 -32.79 -13.00
N GLY A 145 14.84 -32.74 -13.89
CA GLY A 145 14.32 -33.91 -14.61
C GLY A 145 13.44 -34.82 -13.75
N GLN A 146 13.08 -34.39 -12.53
CA GLN A 146 12.08 -35.10 -11.72
C GLN A 146 10.68 -34.88 -12.28
N PRO A 147 9.78 -35.88 -12.20
CA PRO A 147 8.39 -35.66 -12.55
C PRO A 147 7.76 -34.69 -11.55
N SER A 148 7.01 -33.73 -12.08
CA SER A 148 6.16 -32.85 -11.30
C SER A 148 5.21 -33.65 -10.37
N ALA A 149 5.05 -33.21 -9.13
CA ALA A 149 4.21 -33.83 -8.11
C ALA A 149 2.94 -33.01 -7.86
N ASN A 150 1.83 -33.70 -7.55
CA ASN A 150 0.58 -33.03 -7.16
C ASN A 150 0.58 -32.75 -5.66
N TYR A 151 0.14 -31.56 -5.27
CA TYR A 151 -0.18 -31.30 -3.86
C TYR A 151 -1.41 -32.11 -3.46
N TYR A 152 -1.39 -32.67 -2.25
CA TYR A 152 -2.56 -33.31 -1.63
C TYR A 152 -3.17 -32.42 -0.54
N THR A 153 -2.38 -31.50 0.03
CA THR A 153 -2.85 -30.46 0.95
C THR A 153 -2.13 -29.14 0.68
N VAL A 154 -2.84 -28.05 0.88
CA VAL A 154 -2.29 -26.70 1.05
C VAL A 154 -2.95 -26.09 2.28
N SER A 155 -2.14 -25.72 3.28
CA SER A 155 -2.64 -25.12 4.52
C SER A 155 -3.33 -23.79 4.23
N ALA A 156 -4.28 -23.40 5.08
CA ALA A 156 -4.71 -22.00 5.14
C ALA A 156 -3.51 -21.10 5.50
N PRO A 157 -3.52 -19.81 5.11
CA PRO A 157 -2.50 -18.86 5.52
C PRO A 157 -2.55 -18.66 7.03
N ALA A 158 -1.41 -18.85 7.69
CA ALA A 158 -1.26 -18.65 9.13
C ALA A 158 -0.37 -17.44 9.39
N ASN A 159 -0.84 -16.48 10.20
CA ASN A 159 0.00 -15.38 10.66
C ASN A 159 0.90 -15.87 11.81
N ASN A 160 2.21 -15.71 11.66
CA ASN A 160 3.20 -16.10 12.66
C ASN A 160 4.20 -14.97 12.85
N PHE A 161 4.10 -14.24 13.96
CA PHE A 161 4.98 -13.11 14.32
C PHE A 161 5.29 -12.16 13.15
N ASN A 162 4.26 -11.64 12.48
CA ASN A 162 4.39 -10.66 11.37
C ASN A 162 4.86 -11.24 10.03
N THR A 163 4.70 -12.55 9.83
CA THR A 163 4.83 -13.22 8.54
C THR A 163 3.60 -14.08 8.27
N TRP A 164 3.30 -14.35 7.00
CA TRP A 164 2.21 -15.26 6.61
C TRP A 164 2.78 -16.55 6.04
N GLU A 165 2.50 -17.68 6.68
CA GLU A 165 2.99 -19.00 6.26
C GLU A 165 1.90 -19.80 5.53
N ILE A 166 2.25 -20.38 4.38
CA ILE A 166 1.47 -21.37 3.65
C ILE A 166 2.35 -22.59 3.38
N ILE A 167 1.89 -23.77 3.76
CA ILE A 167 2.58 -25.05 3.55
C ILE A 167 1.77 -25.89 2.56
N ALA A 168 2.41 -26.30 1.47
CA ALA A 168 1.86 -27.19 0.46
C ALA A 168 2.61 -28.53 0.49
N THR A 169 1.89 -29.64 0.58
CA THR A 169 2.51 -30.97 0.73
C THR A 169 2.08 -31.90 -0.39
N THR A 170 3.03 -32.66 -0.94
CA THR A 170 2.77 -33.74 -1.91
C THR A 170 2.94 -35.12 -1.25
N ALA A 171 2.37 -36.17 -1.84
CA ALA A 171 2.26 -37.48 -1.18
C ALA A 171 3.60 -38.10 -0.75
N THR A 172 4.67 -37.82 -1.48
CA THR A 172 6.02 -38.37 -1.25
C THR A 172 7.10 -37.30 -1.16
N GLY A 173 6.72 -36.02 -1.04
CA GLY A 173 7.62 -34.87 -1.21
C GLY A 173 7.66 -34.35 -2.66
N PRO A 174 7.91 -33.04 -2.87
CA PRO A 174 8.32 -32.05 -1.88
C PRO A 174 7.20 -31.54 -0.94
N VAL A 175 7.59 -31.17 0.28
CA VAL A 175 6.85 -30.20 1.11
C VAL A 175 7.39 -28.82 0.74
N VAL A 176 6.54 -27.89 0.33
CA VAL A 176 6.90 -26.52 -0.03
C VAL A 176 6.32 -25.56 0.99
N LYS A 177 7.16 -24.68 1.52
CA LYS A 177 6.78 -23.64 2.46
C LYS A 177 6.99 -22.27 1.81
N PHE A 178 5.93 -21.47 1.83
CA PHE A 178 5.93 -20.06 1.50
C PHE A 178 5.81 -19.26 2.81
N ILE A 179 6.74 -18.35 3.06
CA ILE A 179 6.68 -17.38 4.15
C ILE A 179 6.62 -16.02 3.48
N PHE A 180 5.51 -15.32 3.55
CA PHE A 180 5.36 -13.95 3.07
C PHE A 180 5.66 -12.98 4.21
N GLY A 181 6.02 -11.75 3.84
CA GLY A 181 6.19 -10.67 4.82
C GLY A 181 4.90 -10.28 5.55
N PRO A 182 4.84 -9.07 6.12
CA PRO A 182 3.74 -8.63 7.00
C PRO A 182 2.34 -8.65 6.36
N GLU A 183 2.27 -8.51 5.05
CA GLU A 183 1.02 -8.38 4.29
C GLU A 183 0.94 -9.45 3.20
N LEU A 184 -0.19 -10.17 3.17
CA LEU A 184 -0.54 -11.13 2.13
C LEU A 184 -1.79 -10.65 1.40
N SER A 185 -1.61 -10.18 0.16
CA SER A 185 -2.67 -9.64 -0.71
C SER A 185 -2.36 -9.94 -2.18
N THR A 186 -3.27 -9.59 -3.08
CA THR A 186 -3.01 -9.69 -4.53
C THR A 186 -1.83 -8.82 -4.93
N GLY A 187 -0.84 -9.39 -5.61
CA GLY A 187 0.37 -8.68 -6.02
C GLY A 187 1.50 -9.60 -6.49
N VAL A 188 2.61 -8.98 -6.87
CA VAL A 188 3.84 -9.70 -7.23
C VAL A 188 4.86 -9.55 -6.11
N TYR A 189 5.23 -10.67 -5.51
CA TYR A 189 6.19 -10.74 -4.41
C TYR A 189 7.57 -11.11 -4.93
N THR A 190 8.61 -10.54 -4.33
CA THR A 190 10.00 -10.86 -4.67
C THR A 190 10.56 -11.90 -3.72
N THR A 191 11.15 -12.97 -4.24
CA THR A 191 11.79 -13.98 -3.40
C THR A 191 13.00 -13.40 -2.65
N VAL A 192 13.20 -13.86 -1.42
CA VAL A 192 14.39 -13.59 -0.60
C VAL A 192 15.04 -14.90 -0.15
N GLY A 193 16.28 -14.83 0.35
CA GLY A 193 17.06 -16.00 0.78
C GLY A 193 17.02 -16.30 2.28
N HIS A 194 16.14 -15.66 3.05
CA HIS A 194 16.00 -15.83 4.50
C HIS A 194 14.52 -15.88 4.90
N ASP A 195 14.21 -16.54 6.01
CA ASP A 195 12.85 -16.79 6.52
C ASP A 195 12.14 -15.58 7.16
N SER A 196 12.74 -14.39 7.07
CA SER A 196 12.24 -13.14 7.64
C SER A 196 11.96 -12.08 6.56
N PRO A 197 11.08 -12.36 5.58
CA PRO A 197 10.77 -11.44 4.48
C PRO A 197 10.11 -10.13 4.96
N GLY A 198 10.45 -9.02 4.32
CA GLY A 198 9.78 -7.73 4.50
C GLY A 198 8.51 -7.57 3.63
N GLN A 199 7.97 -6.36 3.60
CA GLN A 199 6.79 -6.03 2.78
C GLN A 199 7.06 -6.33 1.28
N GLY A 200 6.11 -6.97 0.60
CA GLY A 200 6.24 -7.37 -0.80
C GLY A 200 7.29 -8.47 -1.06
N GLN A 201 7.79 -9.13 -0.02
CA GLN A 201 8.79 -10.20 -0.13
C GLN A 201 8.23 -11.55 0.31
N VAL A 202 8.86 -12.62 -0.19
CA VAL A 202 8.51 -14.00 0.16
C VAL A 202 9.75 -14.88 0.25
N PHE A 203 9.85 -15.72 1.26
CA PHE A 203 10.81 -16.82 1.31
C PHE A 203 10.12 -18.11 0.91
N VAL A 204 10.70 -18.81 -0.06
CA VAL A 204 10.17 -20.09 -0.54
C VAL A 204 11.22 -21.16 -0.36
N SER A 205 10.90 -22.16 0.44
CA SER A 205 11.76 -23.32 0.71
C SER A 205 11.00 -24.61 0.49
N PHE A 206 11.73 -25.69 0.25
CA PHE A 206 11.13 -26.99 0.11
C PHE A 206 12.07 -28.10 0.57
N TYR A 207 11.46 -29.24 0.89
CA TYR A 207 12.13 -30.46 1.31
C TYR A 207 11.49 -31.66 0.64
N SER A 208 12.29 -32.49 -0.04
CA SER A 208 11.89 -33.71 -0.73
C SER A 208 12.88 -34.83 -0.46
N GLY A 209 12.59 -35.67 0.53
CA GLY A 209 13.48 -36.78 0.91
C GLY A 209 14.85 -36.28 1.37
N PHE A 210 15.89 -36.41 0.55
CA PHE A 210 17.25 -35.94 0.86
C PHE A 210 17.58 -34.58 0.23
N ILE A 211 16.66 -33.99 -0.51
CA ILE A 211 16.84 -32.71 -1.20
C ILE A 211 16.15 -31.62 -0.40
N THR A 212 16.93 -30.65 0.07
CA THR A 212 16.43 -29.41 0.67
C THR A 212 16.90 -28.25 -0.18
N GLY A 213 16.04 -27.29 -0.45
CA GLY A 213 16.38 -26.11 -1.23
C GLY A 213 15.51 -24.91 -0.88
N SER A 214 15.98 -23.73 -1.27
CA SER A 214 15.20 -22.49 -1.27
C SER A 214 15.42 -21.76 -2.57
N LEU A 215 14.42 -21.00 -3.02
CA LEU A 215 14.55 -20.19 -4.22
C LEU A 215 15.60 -19.10 -4.00
N LYS A 216 16.35 -18.76 -5.05
CA LYS A 216 17.25 -17.60 -5.05
C LYS A 216 16.43 -16.33 -4.91
N ALA A 217 17.03 -15.31 -4.28
CA ALA A 217 16.43 -14.00 -4.19
C ALA A 217 16.24 -13.36 -5.58
N GLY A 218 15.19 -12.55 -5.74
CA GLY A 218 14.91 -11.78 -6.96
C GLY A 218 13.97 -12.41 -7.97
N SER A 219 13.39 -13.58 -7.68
CA SER A 219 12.34 -14.20 -8.52
C SER A 219 10.96 -13.65 -8.16
N SER A 220 10.05 -13.64 -9.13
CA SER A 220 8.67 -13.20 -8.92
C SER A 220 7.77 -14.35 -8.46
N VAL A 221 6.95 -14.08 -7.45
CA VAL A 221 5.85 -14.94 -7.00
C VAL A 221 4.54 -14.16 -7.17
N TYR A 222 3.62 -14.72 -7.94
CA TYR A 222 2.36 -14.09 -8.31
C TYR A 222 1.27 -14.58 -7.37
N VAL A 223 0.65 -13.66 -6.63
CA VAL A 223 -0.39 -13.96 -5.65
C VAL A 223 -1.68 -13.26 -6.08
N ASN A 224 -2.78 -14.01 -6.15
CA ASN A 224 -4.12 -13.47 -6.35
C ASN A 224 -5.03 -13.90 -5.20
N THR A 225 -5.56 -12.94 -4.45
CA THR A 225 -6.66 -13.18 -3.52
C THR A 225 -7.93 -13.52 -4.31
N ILE A 226 -8.50 -14.68 -4.05
CA ILE A 226 -9.76 -15.13 -4.67
C ILE A 226 -10.96 -14.66 -3.83
N GLU A 227 -10.85 -14.88 -2.52
CA GLU A 227 -11.78 -14.44 -1.48
C GLU A 227 -10.99 -14.34 -0.17
N SER A 228 -11.60 -13.83 0.90
CA SER A 228 -10.91 -13.64 2.17
C SER A 228 -10.25 -14.93 2.67
N GLY A 229 -8.92 -14.89 2.86
CA GLY A 229 -8.13 -16.04 3.30
C GLY A 229 -7.82 -17.09 2.22
N VAL A 230 -8.24 -16.88 0.97
CA VAL A 230 -8.06 -17.83 -0.14
C VAL A 230 -7.22 -17.22 -1.26
N TYR A 231 -6.11 -17.89 -1.62
CA TYR A 231 -5.11 -17.36 -2.54
C TYR A 231 -4.75 -18.35 -3.66
N ASP A 232 -4.63 -17.87 -4.89
CA ASP A 232 -3.91 -18.54 -5.99
C ASP A 232 -2.48 -18.04 -6.01
N ILE A 233 -1.51 -18.93 -5.87
CA ILE A 233 -0.08 -18.60 -5.81
C ILE A 233 0.63 -19.34 -6.93
N SER A 234 1.34 -18.59 -7.76
CA SER A 234 2.09 -19.10 -8.91
C SER A 234 3.55 -18.66 -8.88
N VAL A 235 4.45 -19.58 -9.19
CA VAL A 235 5.89 -19.35 -9.33
C VAL A 235 6.35 -19.95 -10.66
N CYS A 236 6.98 -19.13 -11.50
CA CYS A 236 7.46 -19.52 -12.82
C CYS A 236 8.99 -19.50 -12.85
N ASP A 237 9.60 -20.60 -13.25
CA ASP A 237 11.04 -20.75 -13.54
C ASP A 237 11.94 -20.07 -12.51
N ALA A 238 11.64 -20.22 -11.22
CA ALA A 238 12.42 -19.58 -10.16
C ALA A 238 13.69 -20.41 -9.87
N PRO A 239 14.90 -19.84 -10.03
CA PRO A 239 16.12 -20.59 -9.85
C PRO A 239 16.38 -20.95 -8.39
N TRP A 240 16.95 -22.13 -8.16
CA TRP A 240 17.52 -22.58 -6.89
C TRP A 240 18.75 -23.45 -7.16
N ASP A 241 19.67 -23.54 -6.21
CA ASP A 241 20.92 -24.29 -6.39
C ASP A 241 20.97 -25.57 -5.56
N TYR A 242 21.54 -26.62 -6.15
CA TYR A 242 21.88 -27.87 -5.46
C TYR A 242 23.11 -28.50 -6.09
N ASN A 243 24.09 -28.89 -5.27
CA ASN A 243 25.36 -29.50 -5.70
C ASN A 243 26.05 -28.73 -6.86
N SER A 244 26.12 -27.40 -6.76
CA SER A 244 26.73 -26.50 -7.76
C SER A 244 26.03 -26.44 -9.13
N ALA A 245 24.81 -26.98 -9.24
CA ALA A 245 23.94 -26.82 -10.40
C ALA A 245 22.73 -25.95 -10.04
N THR A 246 22.23 -25.18 -11.01
CA THR A 246 20.99 -24.42 -10.89
C THR A 246 19.83 -25.18 -11.53
N PHE A 247 18.73 -25.28 -10.80
CA PHE A 247 17.46 -25.87 -11.21
C PHE A 247 16.37 -24.81 -11.16
N TYR A 248 15.23 -25.09 -11.81
CA TYR A 248 14.14 -24.14 -11.94
C TYR A 248 12.88 -24.70 -11.33
N PHE A 249 12.32 -23.95 -10.38
CA PHE A 249 11.12 -24.30 -9.65
C PHE A 249 9.89 -23.70 -10.34
N ASN A 250 8.89 -24.55 -10.56
CA ASN A 250 7.60 -24.19 -11.11
C ASN A 250 6.49 -24.72 -10.20
N SER A 251 5.57 -23.88 -9.77
CA SER A 251 4.46 -24.33 -8.92
C SER A 251 3.27 -23.41 -9.03
N ARG A 252 2.07 -24.00 -9.06
CA ARG A 252 0.82 -23.27 -8.84
C ARG A 252 -0.02 -24.01 -7.81
N LEU A 253 -0.59 -23.26 -6.89
CA LEU A 253 -1.42 -23.79 -5.81
C LEU A 253 -2.58 -22.86 -5.50
N LYS A 254 -3.65 -23.42 -4.92
CA LYS A 254 -4.70 -22.68 -4.24
C LYS A 254 -4.63 -22.98 -2.75
N SER A 255 -4.70 -21.96 -1.90
CA SER A 255 -4.65 -22.07 -0.44
C SER A 255 -5.96 -21.55 0.16
N PRO A 256 -6.63 -22.27 1.08
CA PRO A 256 -6.41 -23.68 1.41
C PRO A 256 -6.90 -24.62 0.28
N PHE A 257 -6.37 -25.84 0.27
CA PHE A 257 -6.77 -26.92 -0.64
C PHE A 257 -6.62 -28.29 0.03
#